data_AF-A0A292R399-F1
#
_entry.id   AF-A0A292R399-F1
#
_cell.length_a   1.000
_cell.length_b   1.000
_cell.length_c   1.000
_cell.angle_alpha   90.00
_cell.angle_beta   90.00
_cell.angle_gamma   90.00
#
_symmetry.space_group_name_H-M   'P 1'
#
loop_
_entity.id
_entity.type
_entity.pdbx_description
1 polymer ?
#
loop_
_entity_poly.entity_id
_entity_poly.type
_entity_poly.pdbx_seq_one_letter_code
_entity_poly.pdbx_strand_id
1 'polypeptide(L)'
;MPSLVQNYQKKALETGLKKSYSVLSQAVQRMIEEDGEIPSRASVASTKDNWMAFEKSLSQHLKIVKYCSNSFNGMSDKCISGDSFDSWFGSTYKSYNKKTLGTAGWWFDDGMYVLADGSFLFLDGSVSNDVLLNIDINGSKAPNALGHDVFLFAIDHETGKLRPYGGETKDDTTQKLCDKNSNDGNNGLGCTAKAFENMDEYFKNLP
;
A
#
# COMPACT_ATOMS: atom_id res chain seq x y z
N MET A 1 24.41 15.23 -12.42
CA MET A 1 23.20 15.32 -13.25
C MET A 1 22.58 13.94 -13.34
N PRO A 2 21.31 13.74 -12.96
CA PRO A 2 20.61 12.48 -13.21
C PRO A 2 20.57 12.19 -14.72
N SER A 3 20.73 10.92 -15.11
CA SER A 3 20.66 10.54 -16.52
C SER A 3 19.22 10.66 -17.06
N LEU A 4 19.07 10.78 -18.39
CA LEU A 4 17.75 10.79 -19.05
C LEU A 4 16.89 9.58 -18.62
N VAL A 5 17.52 8.41 -18.45
CA VAL A 5 16.88 7.18 -17.99
C VAL A 5 16.33 7.33 -16.57
N GLN A 6 17.07 7.94 -15.66
CA GLN A 6 16.61 8.18 -14.28
C GLN A 6 15.43 9.17 -14.25
N ASN A 7 15.45 10.20 -15.08
CA ASN A 7 14.34 11.14 -15.18
C ASN A 7 13.07 10.47 -15.73
N TYR A 8 13.21 9.61 -16.73
CA TYR A 8 12.10 8.81 -17.26
C TYR A 8 11.51 7.88 -16.19
N GLN A 9 12.35 7.17 -15.43
CA GLN A 9 11.90 6.29 -14.35
C GLN A 9 11.12 7.06 -13.27
N LYS A 10 11.65 8.22 -12.82
CA LYS A 10 10.96 9.07 -11.85
C LYS A 10 9.59 9.52 -12.36
N LYS A 11 9.49 9.89 -13.63
CA LYS A 11 8.22 10.29 -14.22
C LYS A 11 7.23 9.13 -14.35
N ALA A 12 7.73 7.94 -14.63
CA ALA A 12 6.91 6.73 -14.65
C ALA A 12 6.33 6.42 -13.26
N LEU A 13 7.13 6.54 -12.19
CA LEU A 13 6.68 6.37 -10.81
C LEU A 13 5.62 7.42 -10.42
N GLU A 14 5.87 8.70 -10.72
CA GLU A 14 4.90 9.77 -10.47
C GLU A 14 3.55 9.51 -11.18
N THR A 15 3.61 9.08 -12.43
CA THR A 15 2.41 8.78 -13.23
C THR A 15 1.70 7.53 -12.71
N GLY A 16 2.47 6.51 -12.32
CA GLY A 16 1.95 5.28 -11.72
C GLY A 16 1.21 5.57 -10.41
N LEU A 17 1.79 6.37 -9.52
CA LEU A 17 1.16 6.75 -8.26
C LEU A 17 -0.17 7.49 -8.47
N LYS A 18 -0.21 8.49 -9.37
CA LYS A 18 -1.44 9.22 -9.69
C LYS A 18 -2.53 8.30 -10.24
N LYS A 19 -2.16 7.40 -11.14
CA LYS A 19 -3.07 6.43 -11.72
C LYS A 19 -3.62 5.49 -10.64
N SER A 20 -2.74 4.89 -9.83
CA SER A 20 -3.12 3.98 -8.76
C SER A 20 -4.05 4.65 -7.76
N TYR A 21 -3.75 5.87 -7.33
CA TYR A 21 -4.65 6.65 -6.45
C TYR A 21 -6.02 6.87 -7.08
N SER A 22 -6.07 7.26 -8.36
CA SER A 22 -7.34 7.49 -9.06
C SER A 22 -8.18 6.21 -9.18
N VAL A 23 -7.55 5.08 -9.50
CA VAL A 23 -8.23 3.78 -9.61
C VAL A 23 -8.76 3.32 -8.25
N LEU A 24 -7.92 3.33 -7.22
CA LEU A 24 -8.32 2.90 -5.87
C LEU A 24 -9.39 3.82 -5.29
N SER A 25 -9.27 5.14 -5.46
CA SER A 25 -10.29 6.10 -4.99
C SER A 25 -11.65 5.84 -5.63
N GLN A 26 -11.70 5.56 -6.94
CA GLN A 26 -12.93 5.21 -7.63
C GLN A 26 -13.50 3.88 -7.17
N ALA A 27 -12.66 2.88 -6.94
CA ALA A 27 -13.09 1.57 -6.44
C ALA A 27 -13.72 1.69 -5.04
N VAL A 28 -13.08 2.42 -4.12
CA VAL A 28 -13.59 2.67 -2.78
C VAL A 28 -14.92 3.44 -2.82
N GLN A 29 -15.03 4.47 -3.65
CA GLN A 29 -16.29 5.23 -3.77
C GLN A 29 -17.45 4.36 -4.27
N ARG A 30 -17.22 3.53 -5.30
CA ARG A 30 -18.25 2.63 -5.82
C ARG A 30 -18.67 1.58 -4.80
N MET A 31 -17.70 0.99 -4.10
CA MET A 31 -17.96 0.04 -3.02
C MET A 31 -18.85 0.66 -1.94
N ILE A 32 -18.53 1.87 -1.48
CA ILE A 32 -19.33 2.59 -0.47
C ILE A 32 -20.73 2.94 -1.00
N GLU A 33 -20.84 3.35 -2.26
CA GLU A 33 -22.13 3.63 -2.91
C GLU A 33 -23.02 2.39 -3.00
N GLU A 34 -22.46 1.21 -3.28
CA GLU A 34 -23.19 -0.05 -3.42
C GLU A 34 -23.51 -0.71 -2.07
N ASP A 35 -22.56 -0.71 -1.13
CA ASP A 35 -22.73 -1.29 0.21
C ASP A 35 -23.57 -0.40 1.13
N GLY A 36 -23.58 0.93 0.88
CA GLY A 36 -24.28 1.90 1.70
C GLY A 36 -23.63 2.18 3.06
N GLU A 37 -22.39 1.71 3.27
CA GLU A 37 -21.63 1.91 4.50
C GLU A 37 -20.17 2.31 4.22
N ILE A 38 -19.61 3.12 5.12
CA ILE A 38 -18.19 3.47 5.09
C ILE A 38 -17.43 2.37 5.86
N PRO A 39 -16.44 1.70 5.24
CA PRO A 39 -15.66 0.70 5.95
C PRO A 39 -14.80 1.39 7.00
N SER A 40 -14.97 0.96 8.24
CA SER A 40 -14.05 1.24 9.33
C SER A 40 -13.35 -0.05 9.72
N ARG A 41 -12.16 0.07 10.35
CA ARG A 41 -11.51 -1.09 10.94
C ARG A 41 -12.46 -1.87 11.86
N ALA A 42 -13.24 -1.17 12.69
CA ALA A 42 -14.18 -1.82 13.61
C ALA A 42 -15.26 -2.64 12.88
N SER A 43 -15.71 -2.19 11.70
CA SER A 43 -16.68 -2.92 10.89
C SER A 43 -16.05 -4.11 10.15
N VAL A 44 -14.92 -3.91 9.47
CA VAL A 44 -14.37 -4.89 8.52
C VAL A 44 -13.42 -5.89 9.19
N ALA A 45 -12.71 -5.48 10.24
CA ALA A 45 -11.74 -6.32 10.95
C ALA A 45 -12.29 -6.89 12.26
N SER A 46 -13.62 -7.00 12.38
CA SER A 46 -14.30 -7.59 13.54
C SER A 46 -14.31 -9.11 13.51
N THR A 47 -14.50 -9.69 12.33
CA THR A 47 -14.51 -11.14 12.09
C THR A 47 -13.89 -11.46 10.73
N LYS A 48 -13.57 -12.74 10.52
CA LYS A 48 -13.11 -13.22 9.22
C LYS A 48 -14.13 -12.99 8.10
N ASP A 49 -15.42 -13.18 8.39
CA ASP A 49 -16.46 -13.05 7.38
C ASP A 49 -16.67 -11.58 6.97
N ASN A 50 -16.56 -10.65 7.93
CA ASN A 50 -16.60 -9.22 7.67
C ASN A 50 -15.45 -8.78 6.74
N TRP A 51 -14.24 -9.27 6.99
CA TRP A 51 -13.09 -8.95 6.15
C TRP A 51 -13.25 -9.51 4.73
N MET A 52 -13.65 -10.78 4.61
CA MET A 52 -13.89 -11.40 3.31
C MET A 52 -15.02 -10.71 2.54
N ALA A 53 -16.04 -10.19 3.22
CA ALA A 53 -17.11 -9.40 2.60
C ALA A 53 -16.57 -8.08 2.06
N PHE A 54 -15.79 -7.34 2.85
CA PHE A 54 -15.12 -6.11 2.42
C PHE A 54 -14.20 -6.36 1.23
N GLU A 55 -13.32 -7.36 1.31
CA GLU A 55 -12.42 -7.75 0.23
C GLU A 55 -13.18 -8.06 -1.06
N LYS A 56 -14.25 -8.87 -0.95
CA LYS A 56 -15.10 -9.21 -2.08
C LYS A 56 -15.74 -7.97 -2.69
N SER A 57 -16.30 -7.08 -1.88
CA SER A 57 -16.96 -5.86 -2.34
C SER A 57 -15.96 -4.94 -3.07
N LEU A 58 -14.83 -4.62 -2.44
CA LEU A 58 -13.76 -3.82 -3.06
C LEU A 58 -13.26 -4.43 -4.38
N SER A 59 -13.05 -5.75 -4.40
CA SER A 59 -12.47 -6.47 -5.54
C SER A 59 -13.32 -6.39 -6.81
N GLN A 60 -14.65 -6.24 -6.69
CA GLN A 60 -15.56 -6.16 -7.84
C GLN A 60 -15.35 -4.90 -8.68
N HIS A 61 -14.76 -3.86 -8.10
CA HIS A 61 -14.47 -2.59 -8.75
C HIS A 61 -13.02 -2.48 -9.26
N LEU A 62 -12.25 -3.57 -9.14
CA LEU A 62 -10.86 -3.64 -9.57
C LEU A 62 -10.67 -4.68 -10.68
N LYS A 63 -9.72 -4.41 -11.58
CA LYS A 63 -9.32 -5.38 -12.61
C LYS A 63 -8.26 -6.32 -12.04
N ILE A 64 -8.68 -7.43 -11.46
CA ILE A 64 -7.81 -8.40 -10.78
C ILE A 64 -7.46 -9.56 -11.72
N VAL A 65 -6.18 -9.93 -11.74
CA VAL A 65 -5.69 -11.13 -12.45
C VAL A 65 -5.31 -12.26 -11.50
N LYS A 66 -5.02 -11.95 -10.24
CA LYS A 66 -4.70 -12.95 -9.22
C LYS A 66 -5.12 -12.46 -7.84
N TYR A 67 -5.74 -13.36 -7.08
CA TYR A 67 -6.01 -13.19 -5.66
C TYR A 67 -5.04 -14.07 -4.85
N CYS A 68 -4.42 -13.48 -3.84
CA CYS A 68 -3.31 -14.08 -3.09
C CYS A 68 -3.58 -14.24 -1.59
N SER A 69 -4.79 -13.98 -1.09
CA SER A 69 -5.13 -14.17 0.32
C SER A 69 -5.87 -15.48 0.58
N ASN A 70 -5.66 -16.07 1.76
CA ASN A 70 -6.25 -17.33 2.19
C ASN A 70 -7.13 -17.20 3.45
N SER A 71 -7.05 -16.08 4.19
CA SER A 71 -7.95 -15.78 5.31
C SER A 71 -7.73 -14.38 5.89
N PHE A 72 -8.61 -13.95 6.81
CA PHE A 72 -8.34 -12.85 7.74
C PHE A 72 -7.02 -13.08 8.48
N ASN A 73 -6.09 -12.12 8.36
CA ASN A 73 -4.73 -12.15 8.91
C ASN A 73 -3.82 -13.24 8.30
N GLY A 74 -3.98 -13.53 7.01
CA GLY A 74 -3.12 -14.50 6.35
C GLY A 74 -3.06 -14.32 4.84
N MET A 75 -1.83 -14.26 4.34
CA MET A 75 -1.53 -14.41 2.93
C MET A 75 -1.40 -15.88 2.53
N SER A 76 -1.86 -16.22 1.33
CA SER A 76 -1.61 -17.54 0.77
C SER A 76 -0.12 -17.75 0.57
N ASP A 77 0.41 -18.78 1.22
CA ASP A 77 1.78 -19.19 1.03
C ASP A 77 2.04 -19.38 -0.46
N LYS A 78 3.18 -18.87 -0.93
CA LYS A 78 3.68 -19.09 -2.30
C LYS A 78 2.84 -18.46 -3.40
N CYS A 79 2.17 -17.33 -3.14
CA CYS A 79 1.40 -16.69 -4.19
C CYS A 79 2.27 -16.08 -5.29
N ILE A 80 3.24 -15.23 -4.95
CA ILE A 80 4.07 -14.51 -5.94
C ILE A 80 5.36 -15.27 -6.22
N SER A 81 6.04 -15.73 -5.17
CA SER A 81 7.20 -16.64 -5.26
C SER A 81 6.84 -18.03 -4.73
N GLY A 82 7.80 -18.95 -4.71
CA GLY A 82 7.65 -20.25 -4.05
C GLY A 82 7.80 -20.20 -2.52
N ASP A 83 7.93 -19.02 -1.92
CA ASP A 83 8.21 -18.80 -0.51
C ASP A 83 6.97 -18.35 0.28
N SER A 84 7.03 -18.37 1.61
CA SER A 84 6.00 -17.72 2.44
C SER A 84 5.98 -16.22 2.19
N PHE A 85 4.85 -15.57 2.48
CA PHE A 85 4.72 -14.12 2.30
C PHE A 85 5.83 -13.34 3.02
N ASP A 86 6.05 -13.61 4.32
CA ASP A 86 7.06 -12.90 5.11
C ASP A 86 8.47 -13.03 4.51
N SER A 87 8.82 -14.22 4.03
CA SER A 87 10.13 -14.48 3.43
C SER A 87 10.28 -13.76 2.10
N TRP A 88 9.26 -13.83 1.24
CA TRP A 88 9.23 -13.13 -0.04
C TRP A 88 9.25 -11.61 0.15
N PHE A 89 8.37 -11.08 1.01
CA PHE A 89 8.23 -9.65 1.23
C PHE A 89 9.50 -9.05 1.84
N GLY A 90 10.05 -9.68 2.89
CA GLY A 90 11.27 -9.22 3.56
C GLY A 90 12.53 -9.29 2.69
N SER A 91 12.59 -10.23 1.74
CA SER A 91 13.70 -10.32 0.78
C SER A 91 13.55 -9.36 -0.40
N THR A 92 12.33 -9.21 -0.92
CA THR A 92 11.98 -8.41 -2.10
C THR A 92 11.99 -6.91 -1.83
N TYR A 93 11.33 -6.49 -0.75
CA TYR A 93 11.11 -5.08 -0.46
C TYR A 93 12.20 -4.49 0.44
N LYS A 94 12.36 -3.17 0.35
CA LYS A 94 13.27 -2.37 1.17
C LYS A 94 12.59 -1.15 1.75
N SER A 95 13.14 -0.62 2.85
CA SER A 95 12.69 0.65 3.41
C SER A 95 13.01 1.80 2.46
N TYR A 96 12.51 3.00 2.76
CA TYR A 96 12.72 4.21 1.95
C TYR A 96 14.20 4.51 1.65
N ASN A 97 15.10 4.20 2.58
CA ASN A 97 16.54 4.34 2.40
C ASN A 97 17.24 3.08 1.89
N LYS A 98 16.49 2.16 1.28
CA LYS A 98 16.95 0.89 0.71
C LYS A 98 17.65 -0.01 1.74
N LYS A 99 17.20 0.04 3.00
CA LYS A 99 17.66 -0.86 4.07
C LYS A 99 16.73 -2.06 4.20
N THR A 100 17.16 -3.07 4.95
CA THR A 100 16.31 -4.20 5.33
C THR A 100 15.08 -3.68 6.07
N LEU A 101 13.93 -4.29 5.79
CA LEU A 101 12.69 -3.96 6.49
C LEU A 101 12.75 -4.37 7.96
N GLY A 102 12.03 -3.61 8.78
CA GLY A 102 11.80 -3.93 10.18
C GLY A 102 10.54 -4.78 10.29
N THR A 103 9.54 -4.26 11.01
CA THR A 103 8.22 -4.89 11.12
C THR A 103 7.27 -4.52 9.98
N ALA A 104 7.71 -3.69 9.03
CA ALA A 104 6.88 -3.16 7.94
C ALA A 104 6.02 -4.18 7.18
N GLY A 105 6.40 -5.46 7.15
CA GLY A 105 5.59 -6.52 6.54
C GLY A 105 4.18 -6.66 7.13
N TRP A 106 3.99 -6.33 8.42
CA TRP A 106 2.68 -6.37 9.10
C TRP A 106 1.68 -5.33 8.61
N TRP A 107 2.07 -4.46 7.67
CA TRP A 107 1.16 -3.50 7.03
C TRP A 107 0.66 -4.04 5.68
N PHE A 108 0.99 -5.27 5.30
CA PHE A 108 0.75 -5.78 3.94
C PHE A 108 0.23 -7.23 3.92
N ASP A 109 -0.07 -7.83 5.07
CA ASP A 109 -0.28 -9.27 5.25
C ASP A 109 -1.75 -9.71 5.38
N ASP A 110 -2.73 -8.79 5.39
CA ASP A 110 -4.15 -9.14 5.52
C ASP A 110 -4.86 -9.39 4.17
N GLY A 111 -4.24 -9.02 3.05
CA GLY A 111 -4.80 -9.24 1.72
C GLY A 111 -3.84 -8.85 0.61
N MET A 112 -3.89 -9.56 -0.54
CA MET A 112 -3.10 -9.19 -1.72
C MET A 112 -3.78 -9.56 -3.03
N TYR A 113 -3.69 -8.65 -3.99
CA TYR A 113 -4.19 -8.77 -5.35
C TYR A 113 -3.12 -8.36 -6.35
N VAL A 114 -3.03 -9.11 -7.44
CA VAL A 114 -2.32 -8.66 -8.65
C VAL A 114 -3.35 -8.04 -9.58
N LEU A 115 -3.15 -6.78 -9.94
CA LEU A 115 -4.03 -6.06 -10.85
C LEU A 115 -3.59 -6.25 -12.31
N ALA A 116 -4.52 -6.03 -13.24
CA ALA A 116 -4.31 -6.25 -14.67
C ALA A 116 -3.25 -5.34 -15.31
N ASP A 117 -2.87 -4.25 -14.65
CA ASP A 117 -1.77 -3.39 -15.08
C ASP A 117 -0.40 -3.79 -14.52
N GLY A 118 -0.36 -4.89 -13.76
CA GLY A 118 0.84 -5.44 -13.14
C GLY A 118 1.16 -4.86 -11.76
N SER A 119 0.37 -3.93 -11.22
CA SER A 119 0.54 -3.46 -9.84
C SER A 119 0.08 -4.49 -8.82
N PHE A 120 0.63 -4.41 -7.62
CA PHE A 120 0.22 -5.24 -6.49
C PHE A 120 -0.50 -4.39 -5.45
N LEU A 121 -1.74 -4.75 -5.15
CA LEU A 121 -2.51 -4.15 -4.07
C LEU A 121 -2.43 -5.07 -2.85
N PHE A 122 -2.09 -4.50 -1.71
CA PHE A 122 -2.09 -5.13 -0.40
C PHE A 122 -3.14 -4.43 0.47
N LEU A 123 -3.77 -5.20 1.36
CA LEU A 123 -4.76 -4.68 2.30
C LEU A 123 -4.26 -4.91 3.72
N ASP A 124 -4.57 -3.99 4.62
CA ASP A 124 -4.35 -4.15 6.05
C ASP A 124 -5.49 -3.50 6.86
N GLY A 125 -5.98 -4.22 7.87
CA GLY A 125 -6.93 -3.72 8.87
C GLY A 125 -6.41 -3.86 10.30
N SER A 126 -5.13 -4.19 10.47
CA SER A 126 -4.57 -4.66 11.73
C SER A 126 -3.68 -3.62 12.43
N VAL A 127 -3.06 -2.68 11.71
CA VAL A 127 -2.03 -1.77 12.29
C VAL A 127 -2.47 -0.33 12.51
N SER A 128 -3.49 0.15 11.77
CA SER A 128 -4.01 1.52 11.84
C SER A 128 -5.45 1.56 12.36
N ASN A 129 -5.93 2.77 12.71
CA ASN A 129 -7.35 2.99 13.00
C ASN A 129 -8.22 2.91 11.73
N ASP A 130 -7.62 3.20 10.57
CA ASP A 130 -8.24 3.12 9.26
C ASP A 130 -7.92 1.80 8.55
N VAL A 131 -8.71 1.47 7.53
CA VAL A 131 -8.40 0.37 6.60
C VAL A 131 -7.38 0.88 5.59
N LEU A 132 -6.28 0.15 5.44
CA LEU A 132 -5.18 0.52 4.56
C LEU A 132 -5.27 -0.22 3.22
N LEU A 133 -5.10 0.54 2.14
CA LEU A 133 -4.94 0.06 0.77
C LEU A 133 -3.53 0.44 0.30
N ASN A 134 -2.63 -0.52 0.33
CA ASN A 134 -1.20 -0.30 0.09
C ASN A 134 -0.86 -0.84 -1.30
N ILE A 135 -0.20 -0.06 -2.14
CA ILE A 135 0.00 -0.40 -3.53
C ILE A 135 1.45 -0.28 -3.95
N ASP A 136 1.97 -1.35 -4.52
CA ASP A 136 3.15 -1.35 -5.36
C ASP A 136 2.71 -1.03 -6.79
N ILE A 137 3.11 0.15 -7.28
CA ILE A 137 2.61 0.72 -8.54
C ILE A 137 3.29 0.13 -9.80
N ASN A 138 4.37 -0.63 -9.65
CA ASN A 138 5.13 -1.22 -10.76
C ASN A 138 5.34 -2.74 -10.62
N GLY A 139 4.81 -3.36 -9.56
CA GLY A 139 4.81 -4.80 -9.32
C GLY A 139 6.21 -5.32 -9.07
N SER A 140 6.57 -6.49 -9.59
CA SER A 140 7.91 -7.08 -9.36
C SER A 140 9.10 -6.31 -9.97
N LYS A 141 8.86 -5.13 -10.57
CA LYS A 141 9.92 -4.31 -11.17
C LYS A 141 10.56 -3.45 -10.09
N ALA A 142 11.89 -3.42 -10.07
CA ALA A 142 12.65 -2.55 -9.18
C ALA A 142 12.17 -1.07 -9.22
N PRO A 143 12.28 -0.32 -8.11
CA PRO A 143 13.09 -0.62 -6.92
C PRO A 143 12.51 -1.54 -5.84
N ASN A 144 11.21 -1.83 -5.80
CA ASN A 144 10.52 -2.52 -4.68
C ASN A 144 10.88 -1.88 -3.32
N ALA A 145 10.65 -0.58 -3.17
CA ALA A 145 11.00 0.17 -1.98
C ALA A 145 9.86 1.07 -1.49
N LEU A 146 9.63 1.06 -0.17
CA LEU A 146 8.63 1.90 0.48
C LEU A 146 8.90 3.39 0.18
N GLY A 147 7.88 4.10 -0.32
CA GLY A 147 7.97 5.49 -0.75
C GLY A 147 8.63 5.73 -2.12
N HIS A 148 9.12 4.69 -2.81
CA HIS A 148 9.61 4.83 -4.20
C HIS A 148 8.55 4.35 -5.19
N ASP A 149 8.10 3.12 -5.02
CA ASP A 149 7.06 2.46 -5.80
C ASP A 149 5.97 1.82 -4.93
N VAL A 150 6.22 1.66 -3.63
CA VAL A 150 5.21 1.18 -2.67
C VAL A 150 4.64 2.33 -1.85
N PHE A 151 3.33 2.52 -1.92
CA PHE A 151 2.61 3.64 -1.30
C PHE A 151 1.39 3.17 -0.53
N LEU A 152 1.18 3.75 0.64
CA LEU A 152 0.07 3.44 1.54
C LEU A 152 -1.03 4.50 1.45
N PHE A 153 -2.28 4.05 1.43
CA PHE A 153 -3.47 4.89 1.50
C PHE A 153 -4.37 4.39 2.62
N ALA A 154 -5.16 5.29 3.21
CA ALA A 154 -6.15 4.97 4.22
C ALA A 154 -7.55 5.33 3.71
N ILE A 155 -8.54 4.49 3.97
CA ILE A 155 -9.94 4.89 3.86
C ILE A 155 -10.29 5.63 5.15
N ASP A 156 -10.57 6.91 5.04
CA ASP A 156 -11.00 7.75 6.15
C ASP A 156 -12.36 7.26 6.67
N HIS A 157 -12.41 6.76 7.91
CA HIS A 157 -13.60 6.13 8.46
C HIS A 157 -14.77 7.09 8.73
N GLU A 158 -14.56 8.41 8.67
CA GLU A 158 -15.61 9.41 8.83
C GLU A 158 -16.21 9.83 7.47
N THR A 159 -15.36 10.00 6.45
CA THR A 159 -15.74 10.56 5.15
C THR A 159 -15.80 9.54 4.03
N GLY A 160 -15.23 8.35 4.21
CA GLY A 160 -15.10 7.30 3.20
C GLY A 160 -14.09 7.62 2.10
N LYS A 161 -13.37 8.74 2.18
CA LYS A 161 -12.40 9.15 1.16
C LYS A 161 -11.10 8.38 1.31
N LEU A 162 -10.54 7.97 0.18
CA LEU A 162 -9.17 7.46 0.14
C LEU A 162 -8.19 8.63 0.29
N ARG A 163 -7.37 8.61 1.33
CA ARG A 163 -6.36 9.64 1.62
C ARG A 163 -4.94 9.06 1.61
N PRO A 164 -3.92 9.85 1.24
CA PRO A 164 -2.53 9.50 1.48
C PRO A 164 -2.30 9.17 2.97
N TYR A 165 -1.69 8.03 3.26
CA TYR A 165 -1.36 7.67 4.63
C TYR A 165 -0.08 8.39 5.08
N GLY A 166 -0.13 9.01 6.28
CA GLY A 166 0.95 9.82 6.84
C GLY A 166 1.81 9.10 7.87
N GLY A 167 1.46 7.86 8.23
CA GLY A 167 2.14 7.12 9.29
C GLY A 167 1.40 7.12 10.63
N GLU A 168 0.11 7.49 10.66
CA GLU A 168 -0.70 7.49 11.87
C GLU A 168 -1.00 6.05 12.35
N THR A 169 -0.26 5.57 13.36
CA THR A 169 -0.49 4.26 13.97
C THR A 169 -1.47 4.34 15.14
N LYS A 170 -2.01 3.19 15.56
CA LYS A 170 -2.90 3.10 16.74
C LYS A 170 -2.27 3.59 18.04
N ASP A 171 -0.96 3.39 18.16
CA ASP A 171 -0.22 3.65 19.40
C ASP A 171 0.55 4.99 19.35
N ASP A 172 0.23 5.86 18.37
CA ASP A 172 0.80 7.20 18.10
C ASP A 172 2.20 7.38 18.67
N THR A 173 3.17 6.76 18.00
CA THR A 173 4.58 7.01 18.30
C THR A 173 5.15 7.90 17.22
N THR A 174 5.93 8.88 17.67
CA THR A 174 6.66 9.94 16.97
C THR A 174 7.69 9.44 15.92
N GLN A 175 7.46 8.26 15.33
CA GLN A 175 8.31 7.65 14.32
C GLN A 175 8.27 8.46 13.04
N LYS A 176 9.45 8.93 12.62
CA LYS A 176 9.64 9.53 11.30
C LYS A 176 9.60 8.44 10.24
N LEU A 177 8.41 8.10 9.75
CA LEU A 177 8.18 7.07 8.73
C LEU A 177 8.39 7.56 7.29
N CYS A 178 9.03 8.73 7.11
CA CYS A 178 9.53 9.19 5.81
C CYS A 178 10.68 10.20 6.00
N ASP A 179 11.87 9.75 6.35
CA ASP A 179 13.05 10.60 6.55
C ASP A 179 14.26 10.00 5.82
N LYS A 180 14.95 10.79 4.99
CA LYS A 180 16.13 10.37 4.23
C LYS A 180 17.33 10.00 5.09
N ASN A 181 17.34 10.41 6.35
CA ASN A 181 18.43 10.14 7.28
C ASN A 181 18.07 9.04 8.29
N SER A 182 16.88 8.44 8.17
CA SER A 182 16.46 7.37 9.07
C SER A 182 17.08 6.03 8.68
N ASN A 183 17.41 5.24 9.71
CA ASN A 183 17.81 3.84 9.56
C ASN A 183 16.69 2.87 10.00
N ASP A 184 15.49 3.40 10.27
CA ASP A 184 14.35 2.58 10.67
C ASP A 184 13.92 1.67 9.52
N GLY A 185 13.71 0.40 9.83
CA GLY A 185 13.21 -0.59 8.87
C GLY A 185 11.76 -0.35 8.45
N ASN A 186 11.02 0.48 9.17
CA ASN A 186 9.65 0.92 8.86
C ASN A 186 9.62 2.26 8.11
N ASN A 187 10.79 2.86 7.85
CA ASN A 187 10.86 4.10 7.10
C ASN A 187 10.32 3.90 5.67
N GLY A 188 9.41 4.78 5.25
CA GLY A 188 8.69 4.70 3.99
C GLY A 188 7.18 4.52 4.16
N LEU A 189 6.71 3.98 5.28
CA LEU A 189 5.27 3.76 5.52
C LEU A 189 4.46 5.07 5.47
N GLY A 190 5.04 6.19 5.93
CA GLY A 190 4.39 7.52 5.91
C GLY A 190 4.75 8.37 4.69
N CYS A 191 5.45 7.82 3.70
CA CYS A 191 5.95 8.62 2.59
C CYS A 191 4.87 9.03 1.57
N THR A 192 3.71 8.36 1.54
CA THR A 192 2.64 8.73 0.61
C THR A 192 2.14 10.14 0.87
N ALA A 193 1.90 10.53 2.13
CA ALA A 193 1.49 11.90 2.46
C ALA A 193 2.49 12.95 1.91
N LYS A 194 3.79 12.73 2.12
CA LYS A 194 4.85 13.61 1.59
C LYS A 194 4.90 13.65 0.06
N ALA A 195 4.67 12.50 -0.59
CA ALA A 195 4.59 12.44 -2.04
C ALA A 195 3.39 13.25 -2.58
N PHE A 196 2.30 13.37 -1.83
CA PHE A 196 1.12 14.14 -2.25
C PHE A 196 1.20 15.64 -1.93
N GLU A 197 2.08 16.08 -1.02
CA GLU A 197 2.36 17.50 -0.76
C GLU A 197 3.00 18.18 -1.99
N ASN A 198 4.05 17.58 -2.54
CA ASN A 198 4.71 18.03 -3.78
C ASN A 198 5.31 16.86 -4.54
N MET A 199 4.50 16.22 -5.38
CA MET A 199 4.86 14.96 -6.02
C MET A 199 6.05 15.06 -6.97
N ASP A 200 6.11 16.10 -7.80
CA ASP A 200 7.23 16.30 -8.72
C ASP A 200 8.56 16.51 -7.97
N GLU A 201 8.54 17.34 -6.93
CA GLU A 201 9.72 17.57 -6.09
C GLU A 201 10.11 16.30 -5.30
N TYR A 202 9.14 15.57 -4.78
CA TYR A 202 9.34 14.32 -4.04
C TYR A 202 10.14 13.30 -4.88
N PHE A 203 9.65 12.99 -6.09
CA PHE A 203 10.32 12.03 -6.97
C PHE A 203 11.70 12.51 -7.47
N LYS A 204 11.88 13.82 -7.66
CA LYS A 204 13.20 14.40 -7.97
C LYS A 204 14.21 14.14 -6.85
N ASN A 205 13.73 14.11 -5.62
CA ASN A 205 14.53 14.10 -4.41
C ASN A 205 14.57 12.73 -3.68
N LEU A 206 14.14 11.63 -4.30
CA LEU A 206 14.30 10.29 -3.71
C LEU A 206 15.77 9.97 -3.34
N PRO A 207 16.02 9.22 -2.24
CA PRO A 207 17.35 8.84 -1.79
C PRO A 207 18.05 7.76 -2.64
#